data_AF-A0A1W9J3J4-F1
#
_entry.id   AF-A0A1W9J3J4-F1
#
_cell.length_a   1.000
_cell.length_b   1.000
_cell.length_c   1.000
_cell.angle_alpha   90.00
_cell.angle_beta   90.00
_cell.angle_gamma   90.00
#
_symmetry.space_group_name_H-M   'P 1'
#
loop_
_entity.id
_entity.type
_entity.pdbx_description
1 polymer ?
#
loop_
_entity_poly.entity_id
_entity_poly.type
_entity_poly.pdbx_seq_one_letter_code
_entity_poly.pdbx_strand_id
1 'polypeptide(L)'
;MKSLRSLISWSTFLLIAGLLVLSALVYVTSEVLLNRFVDGLLLELSDTLAELVEQRSEIFEKSGQDVGPAGRSNQERQVLPDVPHSLRVFSADGRLLWSSPNAAVQESIPPHILRQVQIEHTVFVTIESAAGMPARHLFLSIMKDGHIRYVLQTETSLRHYRETLYGLL
;
A
#
# COMPACT_ATOMS: atom_id res chain seq x y z
N MET A 1 58.90 -10.35 -1.24
CA MET A 1 58.26 -11.10 -2.35
C MET A 1 56.89 -11.55 -1.86
N LYS A 2 55.78 -10.99 -2.39
CA LYS A 2 54.42 -11.38 -1.96
C LYS A 2 54.19 -12.83 -2.40
N SER A 3 53.99 -13.72 -1.43
CA SER A 3 53.73 -15.14 -1.67
C SER A 3 52.51 -15.32 -2.56
N LEU A 4 52.59 -16.22 -3.55
CA LEU A 4 51.50 -16.56 -4.47
C LEU A 4 50.17 -16.85 -3.72
N ARG A 5 50.26 -17.42 -2.52
CA ARG A 5 49.12 -17.65 -1.62
C ARG A 5 48.41 -16.36 -1.18
N SER A 6 49.15 -15.28 -0.92
CA SER A 6 48.60 -13.98 -0.53
C SER A 6 47.87 -13.29 -1.68
N LEU A 7 48.32 -13.49 -2.93
CA LEU A 7 47.65 -12.96 -4.11
C LEU A 7 46.33 -13.69 -4.40
N ILE A 8 46.33 -15.02 -4.27
CA ILE A 8 45.12 -15.85 -4.44
C ILE A 8 44.09 -15.51 -3.36
N SER A 9 44.49 -15.45 -2.08
CA SER A 9 43.58 -15.11 -0.99
C SER A 9 43.01 -13.70 -1.13
N TRP A 10 43.80 -12.74 -1.61
CA TRP A 10 43.36 -11.37 -1.85
C TRP A 10 42.36 -11.28 -3.00
N SER A 11 42.60 -12.00 -4.10
CA SER A 11 41.68 -12.07 -5.23
C SER A 11 40.35 -12.72 -4.83
N THR A 12 40.40 -13.82 -4.07
CA THR A 12 39.20 -14.47 -3.53
C THR A 12 38.41 -13.54 -2.61
N PHE A 13 39.11 -12.79 -1.74
CA PHE A 13 38.46 -11.83 -0.86
C PHE A 13 37.78 -10.70 -1.65
N LEU A 14 38.44 -10.16 -2.68
CA LEU A 14 37.87 -9.16 -3.57
C LEU A 14 36.65 -9.70 -4.34
N LEU A 15 36.70 -10.97 -4.77
CA LEU A 15 35.57 -11.62 -5.44
C LEU A 15 34.37 -11.77 -4.51
N ILE A 16 34.58 -12.25 -3.28
CA ILE A 16 33.49 -12.39 -2.28
C ILE A 16 32.91 -11.02 -1.94
N ALA A 17 33.76 -10.03 -1.69
CA ALA A 17 33.31 -8.67 -1.40
C ALA A 17 32.53 -8.07 -2.59
N GLY A 18 33.02 -8.25 -3.82
CA GLY A 18 32.33 -7.81 -5.03
C GLY A 18 30.98 -8.50 -5.22
N LEU A 19 30.91 -9.80 -4.96
CA LEU A 19 29.66 -10.57 -5.05
C LEU A 19 28.63 -10.10 -4.02
N LEU A 20 29.06 -9.80 -2.79
CA LEU A 20 28.19 -9.26 -1.73
C LEU A 20 27.65 -7.88 -2.10
N VAL A 21 28.51 -7.00 -2.63
CA VAL A 21 28.09 -5.66 -3.09
C VAL A 21 27.11 -5.79 -4.25
N LEU A 22 27.38 -6.68 -5.21
CA LEU A 22 26.47 -6.92 -6.34
C LEU A 22 25.12 -7.46 -5.85
N SER A 23 25.12 -8.42 -4.93
CA SER A 23 23.90 -8.99 -4.33
C SER A 23 23.08 -7.91 -3.61
N ALA A 24 23.72 -7.08 -2.79
CA ALA A 24 23.05 -5.96 -2.12
C ALA A 24 22.48 -4.95 -3.13
N LEU A 25 23.21 -4.65 -4.21
CA LEU A 25 22.76 -3.73 -5.25
C LEU A 25 21.54 -4.28 -6.00
N VAL A 26 21.56 -5.57 -6.36
CA VAL A 26 20.43 -6.25 -6.99
C VAL A 26 19.21 -6.23 -6.06
N TYR A 27 19.40 -6.53 -4.78
CA TYR A 27 18.32 -6.51 -3.80
C TYR A 27 17.65 -5.14 -3.70
N VAL A 28 18.43 -4.06 -3.50
CA VAL A 28 17.89 -2.70 -3.38
C VAL A 28 17.21 -2.25 -4.67
N THR A 29 17.81 -2.56 -5.82
CA THR A 29 17.25 -2.19 -7.12
C THR A 29 15.92 -2.89 -7.37
N SER A 30 15.84 -4.19 -7.05
CA SER A 30 14.61 -4.98 -7.13
C SER A 30 13.52 -4.44 -6.22
N GLU A 31 13.85 -4.07 -4.98
CA GLU A 31 12.90 -3.49 -4.03
C GLU A 31 12.28 -2.18 -4.54
N VAL A 32 13.12 -1.28 -5.10
CA VAL A 32 12.66 -0.01 -5.68
C VAL A 32 11.75 -0.24 -6.90
N LEU A 33 12.15 -1.12 -7.81
CA LEU A 33 11.36 -1.47 -9.00
C LEU A 33 10.00 -2.06 -8.62
N LEU A 34 9.97 -2.92 -7.61
CA LEU A 34 8.76 -3.58 -7.11
C LEU A 34 7.77 -2.58 -6.54
N ASN A 35 8.25 -1.69 -5.67
CA ASN A 35 7.41 -0.62 -5.10
C ASN A 35 6.84 0.28 -6.19
N ARG A 36 7.66 0.66 -7.18
CA ARG A 36 7.21 1.50 -8.30
C ARG A 36 6.15 0.81 -9.17
N PHE A 37 6.28 -0.50 -9.40
CA PHE A 37 5.29 -1.28 -10.14
C PHE A 37 3.95 -1.34 -9.38
N VAL A 38 4.01 -1.63 -8.08
CA VAL A 38 2.82 -1.68 -7.22
C VAL A 38 2.14 -0.32 -7.14
N ASP A 39 2.92 0.76 -6.99
CA ASP A 39 2.39 2.13 -6.95
C ASP A 39 1.66 2.48 -8.26
N GLY A 40 2.20 2.06 -9.41
CA GLY A 40 1.53 2.24 -10.71
C GLY A 40 0.20 1.50 -10.81
N LEU A 41 0.16 0.25 -10.37
CA LEU A 41 -1.05 -0.58 -10.39
C LEU A 41 -2.13 -0.02 -9.45
N LEU A 42 -1.73 0.41 -8.25
CA LEU A 42 -2.65 1.06 -7.30
C LEU A 42 -3.20 2.37 -7.86
N LEU A 43 -2.37 3.17 -8.54
CA LEU A 43 -2.79 4.42 -9.14
C LEU A 43 -3.83 4.21 -10.24
N GLU A 44 -3.57 3.28 -11.17
CA GLU A 44 -4.50 2.94 -12.27
C GLU A 44 -5.85 2.44 -11.74
N LEU A 45 -5.82 1.57 -10.72
CA LEU A 45 -7.04 1.11 -10.05
C LEU A 45 -7.77 2.27 -9.39
N SER A 46 -7.06 3.15 -8.70
CA SER A 46 -7.67 4.27 -7.98
C SER A 46 -8.26 5.31 -8.91
N ASP A 47 -7.64 5.56 -10.07
CA ASP A 47 -8.15 6.48 -11.08
C ASP A 47 -9.46 5.96 -11.68
N THR A 48 -9.48 4.68 -12.07
CA THR A 48 -10.69 4.00 -12.56
C THR A 48 -11.81 3.99 -11.50
N LEU A 49 -11.45 3.79 -10.24
CA LEU A 49 -12.40 3.78 -9.13
C LEU A 49 -12.86 5.19 -8.74
N ALA A 50 -12.02 6.22 -8.88
CA ALA A 50 -12.39 7.61 -8.66
C ALA A 50 -13.45 8.04 -9.68
N GLU A 51 -13.28 7.69 -10.95
CA GLU A 51 -14.28 7.92 -12.00
C GLU A 51 -15.63 7.24 -11.65
N LEU A 52 -15.57 6.01 -11.13
CA LEU A 52 -16.77 5.27 -10.70
C LEU A 52 -17.46 5.92 -9.48
N VAL A 53 -16.69 6.44 -8.54
CA VAL A 53 -17.20 7.13 -7.33
C VAL A 53 -17.80 8.49 -7.69
N GLU A 54 -17.20 9.22 -8.63
CA GLU A 54 -17.77 10.46 -9.15
C GLU A 54 -19.10 10.19 -9.89
N GLN A 55 -19.13 9.18 -10.75
CA GLN A 55 -20.31 8.79 -11.53
C GLN A 55 -21.46 8.27 -10.65
N ARG A 56 -21.16 7.66 -9.48
CA ARG A 56 -22.15 7.13 -8.54
C ARG A 56 -22.18 7.87 -7.19
N SER A 57 -21.88 9.16 -7.20
CA SER A 57 -21.82 9.99 -5.99
C SER A 57 -23.12 10.01 -5.16
N GLU A 58 -24.28 9.80 -5.79
CA GLU A 58 -25.61 9.75 -5.14
C GLU A 58 -25.77 8.61 -4.11
N ILE A 59 -25.05 7.48 -4.29
CA ILE A 59 -25.11 6.33 -3.37
C ILE A 59 -24.44 6.67 -2.04
N PHE A 60 -23.37 7.48 -2.09
CA PHE A 60 -22.60 7.87 -0.91
C PHE A 60 -23.23 9.05 -0.16
N GLU A 61 -23.92 9.97 -0.86
CA GLU A 61 -24.68 11.05 -0.22
C GLU A 61 -25.84 10.51 0.63
N LYS A 62 -26.57 9.48 0.15
CA LYS A 62 -27.65 8.85 0.93
C LYS A 62 -27.14 8.08 2.14
N SER A 63 -25.94 7.51 2.06
CA SER A 63 -25.35 6.76 3.18
C SER A 63 -24.75 7.69 4.25
N GLY A 64 -24.32 8.90 3.90
CA GLY A 64 -23.82 9.89 4.86
C GLY A 64 -24.87 10.46 5.81
N GLN A 65 -26.16 10.28 5.53
CA GLN A 65 -27.26 10.83 6.33
C GLN A 65 -27.86 9.84 7.35
N ASP A 66 -27.47 8.55 7.30
CA ASP A 66 -28.11 7.49 8.10
C ASP A 66 -27.16 6.53 8.82
N VAL A 67 -25.86 6.87 8.98
CA VAL A 67 -24.90 5.98 9.66
C VAL A 67 -24.59 6.49 11.08
N GLY A 68 -25.60 6.39 11.94
CA GLY A 68 -25.38 5.96 13.32
C GLY A 68 -24.97 4.47 13.33
N PRO A 69 -24.33 3.97 14.39
CA PRO A 69 -23.59 2.71 14.38
C PRO A 69 -24.54 1.53 14.16
N ALA A 70 -24.65 1.07 12.92
CA ALA A 70 -25.38 -0.14 12.59
C ALA A 70 -24.55 -1.35 13.03
N GLY A 71 -24.72 -1.74 14.29
CA GLY A 71 -24.28 -3.04 14.79
C GLY A 71 -24.95 -4.17 14.01
N ARG A 72 -24.17 -4.87 13.19
CA ARG A 72 -24.37 -6.24 12.68
C ARG A 72 -22.98 -6.74 12.26
N SER A 73 -22.47 -7.90 12.62
CA SER A 73 -22.93 -9.02 13.44
C SER A 73 -21.67 -9.85 13.71
N ASN A 74 -21.57 -10.35 14.94
CA ASN A 74 -20.49 -11.18 15.46
C ASN A 74 -20.56 -12.62 14.90
N GLN A 75 -20.41 -12.79 13.58
CA GLN A 75 -20.35 -14.09 12.93
C GLN A 75 -19.10 -14.17 12.06
N GLU A 76 -18.17 -15.02 12.50
CA GLU A 76 -17.09 -15.60 11.72
C GLU A 76 -16.31 -14.59 10.86
N ARG A 77 -15.50 -13.76 11.51
CA ARG A 77 -14.31 -13.16 10.89
C ARG A 77 -13.31 -14.28 10.60
N GLN A 78 -13.60 -15.09 9.60
CA GLN A 78 -12.55 -15.82 8.91
C GLN A 78 -11.60 -14.74 8.41
N VAL A 79 -10.40 -14.73 9.00
CA VAL A 79 -9.21 -14.12 8.45
C VAL A 79 -9.04 -14.72 7.07
N LEU A 80 -9.67 -14.13 6.06
CA LEU A 80 -9.62 -14.67 4.72
C LEU A 80 -8.36 -14.13 4.04
N PRO A 81 -7.50 -15.03 3.54
CA PRO A 81 -6.14 -14.71 3.15
C PRO A 81 -6.14 -14.05 1.77
N ASP A 82 -5.19 -13.13 1.55
CA ASP A 82 -4.76 -12.72 0.21
C ASP A 82 -5.86 -12.20 -0.73
N VAL A 83 -6.72 -11.27 -0.26
CA VAL A 83 -7.40 -10.38 -1.22
C VAL A 83 -6.39 -9.32 -1.65
N PRO A 84 -5.98 -9.29 -2.92
CA PRO A 84 -4.87 -8.46 -3.38
C PRO A 84 -5.21 -6.97 -3.38
N HIS A 85 -6.50 -6.61 -3.31
CA HIS A 85 -6.95 -5.22 -3.33
C HIS A 85 -8.16 -5.02 -2.41
N SER A 86 -8.06 -4.12 -1.43
CA SER A 86 -9.21 -3.66 -0.64
C SER A 86 -9.45 -2.17 -0.88
N LEU A 87 -10.72 -1.74 -0.73
CA LEU A 87 -11.16 -0.39 -1.05
C LEU A 87 -11.91 0.19 0.13
N ARG A 88 -11.57 1.43 0.51
CA ARG A 88 -12.28 2.21 1.52
C ARG A 88 -12.50 3.62 0.99
N VAL A 89 -13.64 4.21 1.35
CA VAL A 89 -13.97 5.59 1.05
C VAL A 89 -14.14 6.32 2.37
N PHE A 90 -13.41 7.40 2.54
CA PHE A 90 -13.48 8.27 3.70
C PHE A 90 -14.07 9.62 3.31
N SER A 91 -14.66 10.29 4.28
CA SER A 91 -15.07 11.68 4.19
C SER A 91 -13.85 12.61 4.16
N ALA A 92 -14.08 13.89 3.84
CA ALA A 92 -13.06 14.92 3.87
C ALA A 92 -12.36 15.10 5.24
N ASP A 93 -13.05 14.80 6.34
CA ASP A 93 -12.51 14.79 7.71
C ASP A 93 -11.85 13.46 8.10
N GLY A 94 -11.77 12.50 7.16
CA GLY A 94 -11.07 11.23 7.35
C GLY A 94 -11.85 10.17 8.11
N ARG A 95 -13.19 10.28 8.22
CA ARG A 95 -14.05 9.23 8.79
C ARG A 95 -14.44 8.22 7.73
N LEU A 96 -14.51 6.95 8.10
CA LEU A 96 -14.93 5.90 7.17
C LEU A 96 -16.39 6.11 6.76
N LEU A 97 -16.65 6.25 5.45
CA LEU A 97 -18.00 6.29 4.89
C LEU A 97 -18.41 4.93 4.32
N TRP A 98 -17.46 4.22 3.72
CA TRP A 98 -17.72 2.93 3.10
C TRP A 98 -16.45 2.08 3.06
N SER A 99 -16.62 0.77 3.18
CA SER A 99 -15.54 -0.21 3.09
C SER A 99 -16.00 -1.39 2.27
N SER A 100 -15.11 -1.94 1.46
CA SER A 100 -15.38 -3.21 0.79
C SER A 100 -15.47 -4.36 1.83
N PRO A 101 -16.21 -5.45 1.54
CA PRO A 101 -16.38 -6.58 2.47
C PRO A 101 -15.05 -7.23 2.89
N ASN A 102 -14.02 -7.07 2.08
CA ASN A 102 -12.70 -7.69 2.27
C ASN A 102 -11.68 -6.75 2.91
N ALA A 103 -12.06 -5.50 3.25
CA ALA A 103 -11.14 -4.56 3.87
C ALA A 103 -11.02 -4.80 5.37
N ALA A 104 -9.80 -4.74 5.90
CA ALA A 104 -9.54 -4.69 7.33
C ALA A 104 -10.25 -3.50 8.00
N VAL A 105 -10.61 -3.64 9.28
CA VAL A 105 -11.33 -2.60 10.04
C VAL A 105 -10.42 -1.38 10.21
N GLN A 106 -10.79 -0.27 9.59
CA GLN A 106 -10.14 1.02 9.74
C GLN A 106 -11.20 2.12 9.84
N GLU A 107 -11.39 2.65 11.05
CA GLU A 107 -12.47 3.61 11.33
C GLU A 107 -12.13 5.03 10.85
N SER A 108 -10.84 5.37 10.74
CA SER A 108 -10.38 6.69 10.33
C SER A 108 -8.97 6.68 9.73
N ILE A 109 -8.70 7.68 8.89
CA ILE A 109 -7.36 7.95 8.34
C ILE A 109 -6.48 8.58 9.44
N PRO A 110 -5.25 8.11 9.66
CA PRO A 110 -4.31 8.74 10.58
C PRO A 110 -4.12 10.24 10.27
N PRO A 111 -4.11 11.13 11.29
CA PRO A 111 -4.11 12.59 11.05
C PRO A 111 -2.92 13.13 10.25
N HIS A 112 -1.78 12.43 10.27
CA HIS A 112 -0.60 12.80 9.49
C HIS A 112 -0.79 12.46 8.00
N ILE A 113 -1.36 11.29 7.68
CA ILE A 113 -1.69 10.90 6.30
C ILE A 113 -2.78 11.81 5.76
N LEU A 114 -3.83 12.09 6.55
CA LEU A 114 -4.91 12.97 6.11
C LEU A 114 -4.39 14.36 5.73
N ARG A 115 -3.53 14.95 6.56
CA ARG A 115 -2.87 16.23 6.24
C ARG A 115 -2.02 16.15 4.99
N GLN A 116 -1.29 15.05 4.81
CA GLN A 116 -0.44 14.86 3.64
C GLN A 116 -1.30 14.72 2.36
N VAL A 117 -2.39 13.95 2.41
CA VAL A 117 -3.33 13.78 1.30
C VAL A 117 -3.99 15.11 0.94
N GLN A 118 -4.28 15.97 1.91
CA GLN A 118 -4.83 17.31 1.65
C GLN A 118 -3.86 18.22 0.89
N ILE A 119 -2.55 17.95 0.94
CA ILE A 119 -1.51 18.77 0.30
C ILE A 119 -1.10 18.12 -1.03
N GLU A 120 -0.77 16.83 -0.99
CA GLU A 120 -0.17 16.09 -2.10
C GLU A 120 -1.21 15.44 -3.02
N HIS A 121 -2.48 15.41 -2.61
CA HIS A 121 -3.63 14.78 -3.29
C HIS A 121 -3.54 13.25 -3.42
N THR A 122 -2.34 12.72 -3.62
CA THR A 122 -2.06 11.30 -3.76
C THR A 122 -0.91 10.91 -2.84
N VAL A 123 -1.14 9.99 -1.92
CA VAL A 123 -0.13 9.57 -0.92
C VAL A 123 -0.03 8.05 -0.87
N PHE A 124 1.20 7.55 -0.99
CA PHE A 124 1.52 6.13 -0.85
C PHE A 124 2.16 5.88 0.51
N VAL A 125 1.64 4.90 1.25
CA VAL A 125 2.15 4.53 2.57
C VAL A 125 2.28 3.02 2.66
N THR A 126 3.44 2.54 3.10
CA THR A 126 3.58 1.13 3.48
C THR A 126 3.36 1.00 4.97
N ILE A 127 2.37 0.20 5.37
CA ILE A 127 2.11 -0.10 6.77
C ILE A 127 2.28 -1.59 7.04
N GLU A 128 2.68 -1.94 8.26
CA GLU A 128 2.59 -3.33 8.69
C GLU A 128 1.15 -3.63 9.12
N SER A 129 0.54 -4.62 8.47
CA SER A 129 -0.77 -5.12 8.86
C SER A 129 -0.70 -5.79 10.24
N ALA A 130 -1.85 -5.92 10.92
CA ALA A 130 -1.95 -6.58 12.22
C ALA A 130 -1.42 -8.04 12.22
N ALA A 131 -1.30 -8.66 11.04
CA ALA A 131 -0.69 -9.97 10.83
C ALA A 131 0.84 -9.94 10.62
N GLY A 132 1.52 -8.79 10.80
CA GLY A 132 2.96 -8.63 10.56
C GLY A 132 3.36 -8.66 9.09
N MET A 133 2.39 -8.54 8.18
CA MET A 133 2.61 -8.53 6.74
C MET A 133 2.57 -7.09 6.22
N PRO A 134 3.58 -6.64 5.46
CA PRO A 134 3.56 -5.29 4.90
C PRO A 134 2.44 -5.17 3.85
N ALA A 135 1.69 -4.08 3.93
CA ALA A 135 0.65 -3.69 2.98
C ALA A 135 0.95 -2.29 2.43
N ARG A 136 0.79 -2.11 1.12
CA ARG A 136 0.93 -0.82 0.45
C ARG A 136 -0.44 -0.18 0.32
N HIS A 137 -0.59 1.00 0.88
CA HIS A 137 -1.80 1.80 0.85
C HIS A 137 -1.59 2.99 -0.08
N LEU A 138 -2.59 3.29 -0.88
CA LEU A 138 -2.69 4.52 -1.65
C LEU A 138 -3.91 5.28 -1.17
N PHE A 139 -3.72 6.56 -0.89
CA PHE A 139 -4.77 7.51 -0.55
C PHE A 139 -4.87 8.56 -1.65
N LEU A 140 -6.07 8.73 -2.20
CA LEU A 140 -6.36 9.68 -3.28
C LEU A 140 -7.49 10.63 -2.85
N SER A 141 -7.25 11.93 -2.90
CA SER A 141 -8.27 12.94 -2.64
C SER A 141 -9.16 13.12 -3.87
N ILE A 142 -10.46 12.93 -3.71
CA ILE A 142 -11.47 13.23 -4.73
C ILE A 142 -12.02 14.62 -4.46
N MET A 143 -11.83 15.52 -5.43
CA MET A 143 -12.19 16.93 -5.35
C MET A 143 -13.56 17.17 -5.98
N LYS A 144 -14.39 18.01 -5.35
CA LYS A 144 -15.58 18.59 -5.99
C LYS A 144 -15.65 20.06 -5.66
N ASP A 145 -15.86 20.90 -6.68
CA ASP A 145 -15.97 22.36 -6.53
C ASP A 145 -14.77 22.99 -5.80
N GLY A 146 -13.56 22.45 -5.99
CA GLY A 146 -12.34 22.96 -5.36
C GLY A 146 -12.13 22.56 -3.90
N HIS A 147 -13.01 21.72 -3.33
CA HIS A 147 -12.87 21.17 -1.98
C HIS A 147 -12.79 19.64 -2.00
N ILE A 148 -12.03 19.07 -1.06
CA ILE A 148 -11.93 17.62 -0.94
C ILE A 148 -13.28 17.13 -0.45
N ARG A 149 -13.92 16.26 -1.22
CA ARG A 149 -15.22 15.68 -0.88
C ARG A 149 -15.02 14.31 -0.23
N TYR A 150 -14.16 13.49 -0.83
CA TYR A 150 -13.87 12.14 -0.36
C TYR A 150 -12.37 11.87 -0.41
N VAL A 151 -11.91 10.91 0.39
CA VAL A 151 -10.59 10.31 0.26
C VAL A 151 -10.76 8.83 -0.03
N LEU A 152 -10.32 8.40 -1.20
CA LEU A 152 -10.27 7.00 -1.58
C LEU A 152 -9.02 6.36 -1.01
N GLN A 153 -9.15 5.17 -0.43
CA GLN A 153 -8.02 4.35 -0.02
C GLN A 153 -8.08 3.00 -0.73
N THR A 154 -7.02 2.67 -1.46
CA THR A 154 -6.77 1.33 -1.97
C THR A 154 -5.62 0.70 -1.20
N GLU A 155 -5.73 -0.59 -0.91
CA GLU A 155 -4.71 -1.36 -0.18
C GLU A 155 -4.36 -2.62 -0.94
N THR A 156 -3.08 -2.95 -1.04
CA THR A 156 -2.60 -4.22 -1.58
C THR A 156 -1.57 -4.89 -0.66
N SER A 157 -1.63 -6.22 -0.57
CA SER A 157 -0.69 -7.03 0.21
C SER A 157 0.64 -7.14 -0.52
N LEU A 158 1.75 -6.83 0.16
CA LEU A 158 3.10 -7.00 -0.39
C LEU A 158 3.67 -8.41 -0.14
N ARG A 159 2.89 -9.35 0.39
CA ARG A 159 3.37 -10.68 0.77
C ARG A 159 4.02 -11.44 -0.39
N HIS A 160 3.28 -11.62 -1.48
CA HIS A 160 3.76 -12.37 -2.65
C HIS A 160 4.97 -11.71 -3.31
N TYR A 161 5.00 -10.37 -3.29
CA TYR A 161 6.09 -9.56 -3.77
C TYR A 161 7.36 -9.75 -2.93
N ARG A 162 7.23 -9.77 -1.60
CA ARG A 162 8.35 -10.02 -0.67
C ARG A 162 8.88 -11.45 -0.76
N GLU A 163 8.00 -12.44 -0.92
CA GLU A 163 8.40 -13.83 -1.15
C GLU A 163 9.23 -13.97 -2.44
N THR A 164 8.84 -13.26 -3.50
CA THR A 164 9.60 -13.21 -4.77
C THR A 164 10.96 -12.52 -4.59
N LEU A 165 11.00 -11.41 -3.84
CA LEU A 165 12.24 -10.68 -3.54
C LEU A 165 13.22 -11.55 -2.75
N TYR A 166 12.76 -12.29 -1.74
CA TYR A 166 13.60 -13.21 -0.98
C TYR A 166 14.08 -14.40 -1.82
N GLY A 167 13.30 -14.86 -2.80
CA GLY A 167 13.71 -15.94 -3.71
C GLY A 167 14.84 -15.55 -4.67
N LEU A 168 15.18 -14.26 -4.80
CA LEU A 168 16.29 -13.78 -5.63
C LEU A 168 17.65 -13.74 -4.90
N LEU A 169 17.65 -13.91 -3.58
CA LEU A 169 18.84 -13.97 -2.73
C LEU A 169 19.22 -15.43 -2.42
#